data_AF-A0A2V7QDZ9-F1
#
_entry.id   AF-A0A2V7QDZ9-F1
#
_cell.length_a   1.000
_cell.length_b   1.000
_cell.length_c   1.000
_cell.angle_alpha   90.00
_cell.angle_beta   90.00
_cell.angle_gamma   90.00
#
_symmetry.space_group_name_H-M   'P 1'
#
loop_
_entity.id
_entity.type
_entity.pdbx_description
1 polymer ?
#
loop_
_entity_poly.entity_id
_entity_poly.type
_entity_poly.pdbx_seq_one_letter_code
_entity_poly.pdbx_strand_id
1 'polypeptide(L)' 'MTMAASRPKQAQRKRPQSRKASEIVALVEQLSSGLGSHDGAVLGRGLARLLADAYQARGRSTPPWVEQLTAYYGINRTS' A
#
# COMPACT_ATOMS: atom_id res chain seq x y z
N MET A 1 5.33 -43.70 8.78
CA MET A 1 4.96 -42.65 7.80
C MET A 1 5.02 -41.30 8.51
N THR A 2 6.07 -40.52 8.32
CA THR A 2 6.22 -39.18 8.93
C THR A 2 5.79 -38.12 7.92
N MET A 3 4.75 -37.34 8.26
CA MET A 3 4.25 -36.24 7.42
C MET A 3 5.27 -35.11 7.35
N ALA A 4 5.63 -34.70 6.13
CA ALA A 4 6.46 -33.53 5.89
C ALA A 4 5.66 -32.26 6.16
N ALA A 5 6.07 -31.49 7.18
CA ALA A 5 5.54 -30.16 7.44
C ALA A 5 5.87 -29.23 6.26
N SER A 6 4.83 -28.83 5.52
CA SER A 6 4.95 -27.90 4.40
C SER A 6 5.24 -26.50 4.96
N ARG A 7 6.47 -26.01 4.77
CA ARG A 7 6.84 -24.62 5.13
C ARG A 7 6.03 -23.64 4.28
N PRO A 8 5.44 -22.58 4.88
CA PRO A 8 4.74 -21.56 4.11
C PRO A 8 5.75 -20.86 3.19
N LYS A 9 5.46 -20.89 1.89
CA LYS A 9 6.21 -20.19 0.85
C LYS A 9 6.16 -18.69 1.17
N GLN A 10 7.23 -18.15 1.75
CA GLN A 10 7.37 -16.72 1.99
C GLN A 10 7.02 -15.98 0.70
N ALA A 11 5.97 -15.15 0.75
CA ALA A 11 5.59 -14.31 -0.36
C ALA A 11 6.79 -13.43 -0.71
N GLN A 12 7.44 -13.72 -1.85
CA GLN A 12 8.51 -12.90 -2.39
C GLN A 12 7.96 -11.48 -2.55
N ARG A 13 8.39 -10.57 -1.68
CA ARG A 13 8.09 -9.15 -1.78
C ARG A 13 8.57 -8.69 -3.16
N LYS A 14 7.65 -8.45 -4.09
CA LYS A 14 7.97 -7.94 -5.43
C LYS A 14 8.68 -6.62 -5.25
N ARG A 15 9.97 -6.58 -5.61
CA ARG A 15 10.74 -5.34 -5.62
C ARG A 15 10.10 -4.37 -6.62
N PRO A 16 10.12 -3.05 -6.36
CA PRO A 16 9.62 -2.07 -7.32
C PRO A 16 10.38 -2.24 -8.64
N GLN A 17 9.66 -2.46 -9.74
CA GLN A 17 10.27 -2.72 -11.05
C GLN A 17 10.78 -1.44 -11.74
N SER A 18 10.50 -0.25 -11.20
CA SER A 18 10.94 1.02 -11.77
C SER A 18 11.67 1.88 -10.75
N ARG A 19 12.67 2.62 -11.23
CA ARG A 19 13.45 3.58 -10.41
C ARG A 19 12.55 4.59 -9.71
N LYS A 20 11.55 5.12 -10.43
CA LYS A 20 10.55 6.03 -9.90
C LYS A 20 9.74 5.42 -8.76
N ALA A 21 9.36 4.15 -8.86
CA ALA A 21 8.65 3.46 -7.79
C ALA A 21 9.53 3.28 -6.55
N SER A 22 10.82 2.96 -6.73
CA SER A 22 11.77 2.87 -5.62
C SER A 22 11.98 4.21 -4.92
N GLU A 23 12.08 5.32 -5.68
CA GLU A 23 12.21 6.67 -5.12
C GLU A 23 10.97 7.08 -4.31
N ILE A 24 9.77 6.74 -4.80
CA ILE A 24 8.52 6.96 -4.05
C ILE A 24 8.49 6.12 -2.77
N VAL A 25 8.88 4.84 -2.83
CA VAL A 25 8.95 3.98 -1.63
C VAL A 25 9.95 4.53 -0.62
N ALA A 26 11.14 4.95 -1.05
CA ALA A 26 12.15 5.53 -0.17
C ALA A 26 11.69 6.84 0.51
N LEU A 27 10.99 7.69 -0.24
CA LEU A 27 10.36 8.90 0.31
C LEU A 27 9.29 8.57 1.34
N VAL A 28 8.43 7.59 1.06
CA VAL A 28 7.40 7.14 2.01
C VAL A 28 8.05 6.55 3.27
N GLU A 29 9.11 5.75 3.12
CA GLU A 29 9.86 5.19 4.24
C GLU A 29 10.51 6.29 5.10
N GLN A 30 11.17 7.27 4.49
CA GLN A 30 11.77 8.43 5.18
C GLN A 30 10.73 9.28 5.91
N LEU A 31 9.56 9.50 5.30
CA LEU A 31 8.48 10.23 5.95
C LEU A 31 7.93 9.41 7.12
N SER A 32 7.70 8.11 6.93
CA SER A 32 7.14 7.24 7.97
C SER A 32 8.06 6.96 9.14
N SER A 33 9.39 6.98 8.96
CA SER A 33 10.36 6.70 10.02
C SER A 33 10.47 7.81 11.06
N GLY A 34 10.06 9.04 10.71
CA GLY A 34 9.99 10.18 11.61
C GLY A 34 8.60 10.44 12.20
N LEU A 35 7.56 9.74 11.74
CA LEU A 35 6.18 9.97 12.16
C LEU A 35 5.80 9.01 13.28
N GLY A 36 5.31 9.56 14.39
CA GLY A 36 4.65 8.77 15.42
C GLY A 36 3.44 8.01 14.83
N SER A 37 2.94 7.00 15.56
CA SER A 37 1.88 6.10 15.07
C SER A 37 0.62 6.84 14.57
N HIS A 38 0.32 8.00 15.15
CA HIS A 38 -0.80 8.85 14.74
C HIS A 38 -0.55 9.53 13.39
N ASP A 39 0.60 10.19 13.23
CA ASP A 39 0.91 10.93 12.01
C ASP A 39 1.14 10.00 10.82
N GLY A 40 1.68 8.80 11.06
CA GLY A 40 1.77 7.75 10.03
C GLY A 40 0.40 7.31 9.51
N ALA A 41 -0.62 7.23 10.37
CA ALA A 41 -1.98 6.88 9.97
C ALA A 41 -2.66 8.00 9.15
N VAL A 42 -2.44 9.27 9.51
CA VAL A 42 -2.96 10.42 8.75
C VAL A 42 -2.36 10.45 7.34
N LEU A 43 -1.04 10.28 7.24
CA LEU A 43 -0.32 10.32 5.97
C LEU A 43 -0.72 9.14 5.07
N GLY A 44 -0.85 7.95 5.66
CA GLY A 44 -1.32 6.76 4.95
C GLY A 44 -2.76 6.90 4.42
N ARG A 45 -3.66 7.49 5.20
CA ARG A 45 -5.04 7.77 4.77
C ARG A 45 -5.08 8.79 3.62
N GLY A 46 -4.25 9.83 3.67
CA GLY A 46 -4.11 10.81 2.60
C GLY A 46 -3.58 10.19 1.30
N LEU A 47 -2.56 9.35 1.39
CA LEU A 47 -1.97 8.66 0.24
C LEU A 47 -2.97 7.70 -0.43
N ALA A 48 -3.72 6.94 0.36
CA ALA A 48 -4.74 6.02 -0.16
C ALA A 48 -5.83 6.76 -0.95
N ARG A 49 -6.31 7.90 -0.43
CA ARG A 49 -7.25 8.78 -1.14
C ARG A 49 -6.68 9.32 -2.44
N LEU A 50 -5.47 9.88 -2.39
CA LEU A 50 -4.80 10.45 -3.56
C LEU A 50 -4.67 9.41 -4.69
N LEU A 51 -4.31 8.17 -4.37
CA LEU A 51 -4.20 7.09 -5.34
C LEU A 51 -5.56 6.74 -5.95
N ALA A 52 -6.58 6.54 -5.13
CA ALA A 52 -7.93 6.21 -5.60
C ALA A 52 -8.49 7.30 -6.54
N ASP A 53 -8.33 8.57 -6.15
CA ASP A 53 -8.79 9.71 -6.95
C ASP A 53 -8.01 9.83 -8.26
N ALA A 54 -6.69 9.59 -8.25
CA ALA A 54 -5.86 9.63 -9.46
C ALA A 54 -6.24 8.54 -10.48
N TYR A 55 -6.60 7.33 -10.02
CA TYR A 55 -7.08 6.27 -10.92
C TYR A 55 -8.46 6.62 -11.50
N GLN A 56 -9.38 7.12 -10.68
CA GLN A 56 -10.70 7.56 -11.14
C GLN A 56 -10.64 8.73 -12.12
N ALA A 57 -9.85 9.76 -11.84
CA ALA A 57 -9.70 10.93 -12.71
C ALA A 57 -9.15 10.54 -14.09
N ARG A 58 -8.39 9.43 -14.17
CA ARG A 58 -7.89 8.87 -15.43
C ARG A 58 -8.85 7.88 -16.10
N GLY A 59 -10.05 7.69 -15.56
CA GLY A 59 -11.04 6.71 -16.05
C GLY A 59 -10.54 5.27 -15.95
N ARG A 60 -9.56 4.98 -15.08
CA ARG A 60 -8.98 3.65 -14.93
C ARG A 60 -9.58 2.94 -13.72
N SER A 61 -9.73 1.63 -13.82
CA SER A 61 -10.07 0.80 -12.66
C SER A 61 -8.99 0.93 -11.59
N THR A 62 -9.44 1.02 -10.34
CA THR A 62 -8.54 1.08 -9.19
C THR A 62 -7.88 -0.29 -9.02
N PRO A 63 -6.54 -0.39 -8.91
CA PRO A 63 -5.88 -1.67 -8.70
C PRO A 63 -6.25 -2.29 -7.34
N PRO A 64 -6.32 -3.63 -7.21
CA PRO A 64 -6.71 -4.30 -5.96
C PRO A 64 -5.86 -3.90 -4.73
N TRP A 65 -4.58 -3.60 -4.92
CA TRP A 65 -3.71 -3.17 -3.81
C TRP A 65 -4.07 -1.77 -3.30
N VAL A 66 -4.60 -0.88 -4.16
CA VAL A 66 -5.10 0.45 -3.76
C VAL A 66 -6.41 0.30 -3.00
N GLU A 67 -7.29 -0.62 -3.42
CA GLU A 67 -8.52 -0.94 -2.69
C GLU A 67 -8.22 -1.49 -1.29
N GLN A 68 -7.26 -2.42 -1.18
CA GLN A 68 -6.79 -2.95 0.10
C GLN A 68 -6.20 -1.86 0.99
N LEU A 69 -5.43 -0.93 0.42
CA LEU A 69 -4.88 0.20 1.16
C LEU A 69 -5.99 1.14 1.66
N THR A 70 -7.00 1.40 0.84
CA THR A 70 -8.16 2.23 1.16
C THR A 70 -8.98 1.61 2.29
N ALA A 71 -9.20 0.29 2.24
CA ALA A 71 -9.87 -0.48 3.29
C ALA A 71 -9.07 -0.51 4.59
N TYR A 72 -7.74 -0.69 4.53
CA TYR A 72 -6.85 -0.69 5.70
C TYR A 72 -6.96 0.62 6.51
N TYR A 73 -7.11 1.76 5.82
CA TYR A 73 -7.28 3.07 6.48
C TYR A 73 -8.74 3.42 6.82
N GLY A 74 -9.69 2.53 6.59
CA GLY A 74 -11.11 2.72 6.87
C GLY A 74 -11.77 3.81 6.02
N ILE A 75 -11.25 4.05 4.81
CA ILE A 75 -11.81 5.06 3.90
C ILE A 75 -12.99 4.41 3.19
N ASN A 76 -14.13 4.29 3.86
CA ASN A 76 -15.38 4.01 3.17
C ASN A 76 -15.75 5.27 2.36
N ARG A 77 -15.92 5.13 1.04
CA ARG A 77 -16.62 6.15 0.26
C ARG A 77 -18.04 6.22 0.80
N THR A 78 -18.30 7.19 1.66
CA THR A 78 -19.65 7.71 1.83
C THR A 78 -20.08 8.24 0.46
N SER A 79 -21.15 7.64 -0.04
CA SER A 79 -21.87 7.97 -1.26
C SER A 79 -22.36 9.42 -1.27
#